data_AF-A0A9X1UQA1-F1
#
_entry.id   AF-A0A9X1UQA1-F1
#
_cell.length_a   1.000
_cell.length_b   1.000
_cell.length_c   1.000
_cell.angle_alpha   90.00
_cell.angle_beta   90.00
_cell.angle_gamma   90.00
#
_symmetry.space_group_name_H-M   'P 1'
#
loop_
_entity.id
_entity.type
_entity.pdbx_description
1 polymer ?
#
loop_
_entity_poly.entity_id
_entity_poly.type
_entity_poly.pdbx_seq_one_letter_code
_entity_poly.pdbx_strand_id
1 'polypeptide(L)'
;MSQKKRYHIHISLVRNENLYLENALEYALSTDYFLTWDLLATNTNFVEYSRQQIDQCDYMIFILGNDYGHLSLSGVSYLHLSYIYASSKRVPMIALVNTQLNQNELLRQRLDLFNLVIKEQGLRVIHFGQTHDGVSDCVRMLGEIKEKFPRLGWVKDTRSLSTLPAAASGDLKSMFVSDRFHIRNGVQPALTDSSLDGTQQSPEAEARPTQVTPKELNEALLVNYTAHAFEGGNLQEISATYTFSWGNIVQTLQALPQPFTSNMMLTQINDSLKDAAMAEALKISPNIHAVSRCQISSIDYQWIKSQLVKKRWLFSVKEERSIRELWQINIIVHA
;
A
#
# COMPACT_ATOMS: atom_id res chain seq x y z
N MET A 1 22.77 1.04 34.48
CA MET A 1 21.91 0.41 33.45
C MET A 1 22.19 1.11 32.12
N SER A 2 22.77 0.40 31.14
CA SER A 2 23.04 0.98 29.81
C SER A 2 21.72 1.34 29.14
N GLN A 3 21.58 2.57 28.63
CA GLN A 3 20.41 2.97 27.86
C GLN A 3 20.23 2.02 26.66
N LYS A 4 19.04 1.42 26.54
CA LYS A 4 18.71 0.54 25.40
C LYS A 4 18.58 1.40 24.14
N LYS A 5 19.58 1.34 23.27
CA LYS A 5 19.53 1.96 21.94
C LYS A 5 18.55 1.18 21.07
N ARG A 6 17.65 1.88 20.38
CA ARG A 6 16.81 1.30 19.31
C ARG A 6 17.41 1.70 17.97
N TYR A 7 17.50 0.78 17.02
CA TYR A 7 17.98 1.10 15.68
C TYR A 7 16.80 1.14 14.72
N HIS A 8 16.86 2.05 13.75
CA HIS A 8 15.91 2.11 12.65
C HIS A 8 16.34 1.13 11.55
N ILE A 9 15.47 0.18 11.23
CA ILE A 9 15.66 -0.76 10.15
C ILE A 9 14.59 -0.53 9.09
N HIS A 10 15.03 -0.26 7.88
CA HIS A 10 14.13 -0.21 6.74
C HIS A 10 14.14 -1.56 6.01
N ILE A 11 12.96 -2.12 5.78
CA ILE A 11 12.77 -3.41 5.12
C ILE A 11 12.23 -3.15 3.71
N SER A 12 13.06 -3.42 2.70
CA SER A 12 12.72 -3.23 1.30
C SER A 12 12.37 -4.56 0.64
N LEU A 13 11.15 -4.64 0.10
CA LEU A 13 10.56 -5.87 -0.41
C LEU A 13 9.35 -5.58 -1.32
N VAL A 14 8.93 -6.56 -2.13
CA VAL A 14 7.64 -6.49 -2.85
C VAL A 14 6.50 -6.77 -1.88
N ARG A 15 5.73 -5.73 -1.52
CA ARG A 15 4.73 -5.81 -0.45
C ARG A 15 3.63 -6.81 -0.73
N ASN A 16 3.24 -7.56 0.32
CA ASN A 16 2.17 -8.56 0.33
C ASN A 16 2.45 -9.82 -0.50
N GLU A 17 3.69 -10.00 -0.96
CA GLU A 17 4.10 -11.21 -1.65
C GLU A 17 4.16 -12.40 -0.67
N ASN A 18 4.73 -12.16 0.52
CA ASN A 18 4.93 -13.19 1.52
C ASN A 18 4.58 -12.69 2.93
N LEU A 19 3.27 -12.67 3.21
CA LEU A 19 2.71 -12.20 4.48
C LEU A 19 3.24 -12.92 5.71
N TYR A 20 3.53 -14.23 5.64
CA TYR A 20 4.02 -14.94 6.82
C TYR A 20 5.48 -14.58 7.14
N LEU A 21 6.33 -14.40 6.11
CA LEU A 21 7.71 -13.94 6.32
C LEU A 21 7.72 -12.52 6.90
N GLU A 22 6.88 -11.63 6.35
CA GLU A 22 6.72 -10.26 6.85
C GLU A 22 6.27 -10.27 8.33
N ASN A 23 5.22 -11.02 8.67
CA ASN A 23 4.72 -11.11 10.05
C ASN A 23 5.76 -11.74 11.00
N ALA A 24 6.52 -12.74 10.55
CA ALA A 24 7.55 -13.38 11.35
C ALA A 24 8.71 -12.42 11.64
N LEU A 25 9.13 -11.61 10.65
CA LEU A 25 10.14 -10.57 10.83
C LEU A 25 9.65 -9.46 11.76
N GLU A 26 8.41 -9.00 11.59
CA GLU A 26 7.79 -8.01 12.47
C GLU A 26 7.78 -8.52 13.93
N TYR A 27 7.33 -9.75 14.14
CA TYR A 27 7.31 -10.36 15.48
C TYR A 27 8.72 -10.49 16.09
N ALA A 28 9.68 -10.96 15.30
CA ALA A 28 11.04 -11.21 15.78
C ALA A 28 11.83 -9.91 16.08
N LEU A 29 11.61 -8.84 15.31
CA LEU A 29 12.46 -7.64 15.36
C LEU A 29 11.82 -6.45 16.08
N SER A 30 10.49 -6.36 16.16
CA SER A 30 9.77 -5.20 16.74
C SER A 30 10.08 -4.91 18.21
N THR A 31 10.57 -5.91 18.96
CA THR A 31 10.92 -5.76 20.38
C THR A 31 12.18 -4.88 20.58
N ASP A 32 13.12 -4.96 19.64
CA ASP A 32 14.45 -4.34 19.74
C ASP A 32 14.68 -3.21 18.73
N TYR A 33 13.93 -3.22 17.62
CA TYR A 33 14.15 -2.34 16.48
C TYR A 33 12.90 -1.53 16.13
N PHE A 34 13.12 -0.36 15.56
CA PHE A 34 12.05 0.42 14.91
C PHE A 34 12.04 0.04 13.43
N LEU A 35 10.96 -0.59 12.99
CA LEU A 35 10.86 -1.12 11.63
C LEU A 35 10.05 -0.17 10.76
N THR A 36 10.57 0.10 9.56
CA THR A 36 9.79 0.68 8.47
C THR A 36 9.84 -0.26 7.27
N TRP A 37 8.79 -0.22 6.46
CA TRP A 37 8.62 -1.14 5.35
C TRP A 37 8.46 -0.34 4.06
N ASP A 38 8.88 -0.93 2.94
CA ASP A 38 8.47 -0.45 1.62
C ASP A 38 6.94 -0.38 1.54
N LEU A 39 6.42 0.58 0.79
CA LEU A 39 5.00 0.65 0.48
C LEU A 39 4.77 0.05 -0.91
N LEU A 40 3.51 -0.20 -1.26
CA LEU A 40 3.17 -0.67 -2.61
C LEU A 40 3.67 0.34 -3.63
N ALA A 41 4.60 -0.06 -4.51
CA ALA A 41 5.30 0.85 -5.42
C ALA A 41 4.45 1.30 -6.63
N THR A 42 3.17 1.55 -6.38
CA THR A 42 2.17 1.93 -7.37
C THR A 42 2.00 3.44 -7.48
N ASN A 43 2.47 4.20 -6.47
CA ASN A 43 2.45 5.66 -6.45
C ASN A 43 3.86 6.21 -6.23
N THR A 44 4.20 7.30 -6.94
CA THR A 44 5.51 7.96 -6.82
C THR A 44 5.82 8.43 -5.40
N ASN A 45 4.82 8.89 -4.64
CA ASN A 45 4.98 9.32 -3.24
C ASN A 45 5.46 8.17 -2.33
N PHE A 46 5.05 6.93 -2.63
CA PHE A 46 5.48 5.75 -1.89
C PHE A 46 6.93 5.39 -2.17
N VAL A 47 7.38 5.59 -3.41
CA VAL A 47 8.79 5.43 -3.80
C VAL A 47 9.65 6.49 -3.12
N GLU A 48 9.18 7.73 -3.06
CA GLU A 48 9.86 8.82 -2.36
C GLU A 48 9.93 8.57 -0.84
N TYR A 49 8.84 8.07 -0.25
CA TYR A 49 8.82 7.64 1.14
C TYR A 49 9.89 6.58 1.42
N SER A 50 9.94 5.50 0.62
CA SER A 50 10.96 4.46 0.75
C SER A 50 12.37 5.04 0.65
N ARG A 51 12.61 5.96 -0.29
CA ARG A 51 13.91 6.65 -0.41
C ARG A 51 14.27 7.44 0.85
N GLN A 52 13.32 8.17 1.41
CA GLN A 52 13.52 8.90 2.67
C GLN A 52 13.81 7.96 3.84
N GLN A 53 13.12 6.81 3.93
CA GLN A 53 13.39 5.83 4.97
C GLN A 53 14.78 5.21 4.81
N ILE A 54 15.23 4.93 3.59
CA ILE A 54 16.59 4.45 3.30
C ILE A 54 17.64 5.48 3.73
N ASP A 55 17.38 6.77 3.53
CA ASP A 55 18.30 7.84 3.97
C ASP A 55 18.40 7.96 5.49
N GLN A 56 17.37 7.54 6.22
CA GLN A 56 17.26 7.67 7.68
C GLN A 56 17.49 6.37 8.44
N CYS A 57 17.60 5.23 7.77
CA CYS A 57 17.78 3.95 8.43
C CYS A 57 19.23 3.71 8.85
N ASP A 58 19.40 3.05 9.99
CA ASP A 58 20.72 2.63 10.47
C ASP A 58 21.19 1.40 9.68
N TYR A 59 20.26 0.48 9.42
CA TYR A 59 20.47 -0.76 8.69
C TYR A 59 19.29 -1.01 7.74
N MET A 60 19.53 -1.84 6.73
CA MET A 60 18.50 -2.24 5.78
C MET A 60 18.39 -3.75 5.70
N ILE A 61 17.17 -4.25 5.62
CA ILE A 61 16.89 -5.63 5.24
C ILE A 61 16.29 -5.58 3.84
N PHE A 62 16.97 -6.21 2.89
CA PHE A 62 16.50 -6.33 1.52
C PHE A 62 15.94 -7.73 1.31
N ILE A 63 14.72 -7.84 0.77
CA ILE A 63 14.07 -9.13 0.54
C ILE A 63 13.69 -9.23 -0.94
N LEU A 64 14.28 -10.21 -1.62
CA LEU A 64 13.93 -10.56 -2.99
C LEU A 64 13.12 -11.86 -2.99
N GLY A 65 11.80 -11.73 -3.13
CA GLY A 65 10.88 -12.86 -3.29
C GLY A 65 10.86 -13.41 -4.71
N ASN A 66 9.75 -13.97 -5.15
CA ASN A 66 9.49 -14.47 -6.50
C ASN A 66 9.23 -13.35 -7.51
N ASP A 67 8.57 -12.28 -7.10
CA ASP A 67 8.26 -11.13 -7.96
C ASP A 67 9.46 -10.18 -8.06
N TYR A 68 9.67 -9.62 -9.25
CA TYR A 68 10.63 -8.54 -9.46
C TYR A 68 10.10 -7.20 -8.93
N GLY A 69 8.78 -7.06 -8.82
CA GLY A 69 8.08 -5.87 -8.36
C GLY A 69 7.70 -4.91 -9.49
N HIS A 70 6.94 -3.87 -9.13
CA HIS A 70 6.47 -2.88 -10.09
C HIS A 70 7.62 -2.16 -10.80
N LEU A 71 7.51 -2.09 -12.12
CA LEU A 71 8.46 -1.43 -13.00
C LEU A 71 8.25 0.09 -12.98
N SER A 72 9.36 0.81 -13.00
CA SER A 72 9.39 2.23 -13.32
C SER A 72 9.29 2.45 -14.84
N LEU A 73 9.21 3.72 -15.25
CA LEU A 73 9.19 4.12 -16.67
C LEU A 73 10.43 3.64 -17.45
N SER A 74 11.56 3.40 -16.78
CA SER A 74 12.77 2.86 -17.43
C SER A 74 12.76 1.33 -17.54
N GLY A 75 11.68 0.66 -17.13
CA GLY A 75 11.56 -0.80 -17.12
C GLY A 75 12.36 -1.48 -16.00
N VAL A 76 12.87 -0.74 -15.02
CA VAL A 76 13.58 -1.28 -13.84
C VAL A 76 12.65 -1.23 -12.64
N SER A 77 12.59 -2.29 -11.82
CA SER A 77 11.67 -2.32 -10.68
C SER A 77 12.07 -1.33 -9.59
N TYR A 78 11.08 -0.80 -8.88
CA TYR A 78 11.34 0.09 -7.74
C TYR A 78 12.13 -0.60 -6.63
N LEU A 79 11.93 -1.91 -6.43
CA LEU A 79 12.74 -2.72 -5.51
C LEU A 79 14.23 -2.72 -5.93
N HIS A 80 14.50 -2.91 -7.21
CA HIS A 80 15.86 -2.82 -7.76
C HIS A 80 16.45 -1.42 -7.57
N LEU A 81 15.67 -0.37 -7.85
CA LEU A 81 16.11 1.01 -7.65
C LEU A 81 16.42 1.30 -6.17
N SER A 82 15.61 0.81 -5.24
CA SER A 82 15.86 0.90 -3.80
C SER A 82 17.16 0.20 -3.40
N TYR A 83 17.44 -0.98 -3.96
CA TYR A 83 18.69 -1.69 -3.74
C TYR A 83 19.91 -0.89 -4.20
N ILE A 84 19.91 -0.42 -5.45
CA ILE A 84 21.01 0.40 -6.00
C ILE A 84 21.18 1.67 -5.17
N TYR A 85 20.08 2.33 -4.79
CA TYR A 85 20.12 3.55 -4.00
C TYR A 85 20.79 3.30 -2.64
N ALA A 86 20.35 2.27 -1.91
CA ALA A 86 20.94 1.91 -0.62
C ALA A 86 22.41 1.48 -0.73
N SER A 87 22.77 0.75 -1.78
CA SER A 87 24.15 0.34 -2.07
C SER A 87 25.04 1.57 -2.32
N SER A 88 24.54 2.54 -3.11
CA SER A 88 25.24 3.81 -3.38
C SER A 88 25.46 4.65 -2.12
N LYS A 89 24.49 4.64 -1.19
CA LYS A 89 24.56 5.30 0.13
C LYS A 89 25.38 4.52 1.15
N ARG A 90 25.83 3.30 0.79
CA ARG A 90 26.58 2.38 1.66
C ARG A 90 25.83 2.09 2.97
N VAL A 91 24.52 1.92 2.88
CA VAL A 91 23.71 1.46 4.01
C VAL A 91 24.09 0.00 4.28
N PRO A 92 24.52 -0.37 5.50
CA PRO A 92 24.82 -1.75 5.82
C PRO A 92 23.53 -2.56 5.74
N MET A 93 23.54 -3.56 4.86
CA MET A 93 22.34 -4.32 4.53
C MET A 93 22.55 -5.83 4.62
N ILE A 94 21.45 -6.52 4.92
CA ILE A 94 21.30 -7.97 4.85
C ILE A 94 20.31 -8.27 3.72
N ALA A 95 20.63 -9.25 2.89
CA ALA A 95 19.74 -9.67 1.81
C ALA A 95 19.14 -11.04 2.11
N LEU A 96 17.82 -11.15 2.07
CA LEU A 96 17.09 -12.42 2.05
C LEU A 96 16.64 -12.65 0.62
N VAL A 97 16.96 -13.80 0.06
CA VAL A 97 16.71 -14.07 -1.36
C VAL A 97 16.04 -15.43 -1.52
N ASN A 98 14.87 -15.43 -2.18
CA ASN A 98 14.16 -16.66 -2.47
C ASN A 98 14.87 -17.47 -3.56
N THR A 99 15.19 -18.73 -3.25
CA THR A 99 15.85 -19.67 -4.16
C THR A 99 14.88 -20.48 -5.02
N GLN A 100 13.60 -20.55 -4.63
CA GLN A 100 12.60 -21.27 -5.41
C GLN A 100 12.12 -20.39 -6.57
N LEU A 101 12.49 -20.76 -7.80
CA LEU A 101 12.02 -20.09 -9.01
C LEU A 101 10.87 -20.88 -9.62
N ASN A 102 9.70 -20.28 -9.73
CA ASN A 102 8.64 -20.82 -10.57
C ASN A 102 9.10 -20.70 -12.04
N GLN A 103 9.35 -21.84 -12.69
CA GLN A 103 9.95 -21.93 -14.03
C GLN A 103 9.14 -21.19 -15.13
N ASN A 104 7.86 -20.88 -14.87
CA ASN A 104 6.94 -20.29 -15.84
C ASN A 104 6.96 -18.74 -15.88
N GLU A 105 7.61 -18.07 -14.93
CA GLU A 105 7.64 -16.59 -14.84
C GLU A 105 9.07 -16.06 -14.60
N LEU A 106 10.04 -16.59 -15.34
CA LEU A 106 11.43 -16.14 -15.25
C LEU A 106 11.61 -14.75 -15.91
N LEU A 107 11.33 -13.69 -15.16
CA LEU A 107 11.81 -12.36 -15.53
C LEU A 107 13.35 -12.34 -15.44
N ARG A 108 14.02 -12.23 -16.59
CA ARG A 108 15.49 -12.10 -16.67
C ARG A 108 16.03 -11.03 -15.71
N GLN A 109 15.30 -9.92 -15.60
CA GLN A 109 15.66 -8.79 -14.73
C GLN A 109 15.73 -9.17 -13.24
N ARG A 110 14.86 -10.08 -12.77
CA ARG A 110 14.93 -10.61 -11.42
C ARG A 110 16.17 -11.46 -11.22
N LEU A 111 16.52 -12.29 -12.20
CA LEU A 111 17.72 -13.13 -12.14
C LEU A 111 18.99 -12.27 -12.15
N ASP A 112 19.00 -11.19 -12.93
CA ASP A 112 20.10 -10.23 -12.94
C ASP A 112 20.26 -9.55 -11.57
N LEU A 113 19.15 -9.13 -10.95
CA LEU A 113 19.15 -8.58 -9.59
C LEU A 113 19.59 -9.62 -8.55
N PHE A 114 19.14 -10.86 -8.66
CA PHE A 114 19.57 -11.97 -7.81
C PHE A 114 21.09 -12.16 -7.86
N ASN A 115 21.65 -12.23 -9.07
CA ASN A 115 23.09 -12.38 -9.29
C ASN A 115 23.88 -11.18 -8.77
N LEU A 116 23.35 -9.96 -8.97
CA LEU A 116 23.94 -8.73 -8.44
C LEU A 116 24.00 -8.76 -6.91
N VAL A 117 22.90 -9.09 -6.26
CA VAL A 117 22.79 -9.13 -4.79
C VAL A 117 23.77 -10.14 -4.19
N ILE A 118 23.86 -11.34 -4.79
CA ILE A 118 24.81 -12.37 -4.33
C ILE A 118 26.24 -11.90 -4.49
N LYS A 119 26.57 -11.30 -5.64
CA LYS A 119 27.91 -10.80 -5.92
C LYS A 119 28.33 -9.68 -4.94
N GLU A 120 27.44 -8.74 -4.65
CA GLU A 120 27.77 -7.58 -3.79
C GLU A 120 27.72 -7.90 -2.30
N GLN A 121 26.74 -8.69 -1.85
CA GLN A 121 26.53 -8.93 -0.42
C GLN A 121 27.30 -10.16 0.09
N GLY A 122 27.59 -11.14 -0.78
CA GLY A 122 28.39 -12.32 -0.47
C GLY A 122 27.86 -13.07 0.76
N LEU A 123 28.62 -13.05 1.86
CA LEU A 123 28.26 -13.70 3.12
C LEU A 123 27.03 -13.08 3.83
N ARG A 124 26.56 -11.90 3.38
CA ARG A 124 25.37 -11.23 3.94
C ARG A 124 24.06 -11.62 3.23
N VAL A 125 24.06 -12.73 2.49
CA VAL A 125 22.89 -13.26 1.81
C VAL A 125 22.36 -14.47 2.54
N ILE A 126 21.06 -14.45 2.85
CA ILE A 126 20.32 -15.58 3.38
C ILE A 126 19.44 -16.10 2.26
N HIS A 127 19.63 -17.38 1.94
CA HIS A 127 18.75 -18.08 1.03
C HIS A 127 17.59 -18.66 1.80
N PHE A 128 16.36 -18.39 1.36
CA PHE A 128 15.16 -19.01 1.92
C PHE A 128 14.34 -19.66 0.81
N GLY A 129 13.71 -20.80 1.10
CA GLY A 129 12.79 -21.47 0.18
C GLY A 129 11.37 -21.54 0.73
N GLN A 130 11.22 -21.62 2.06
CA GLN A 130 9.93 -21.64 2.74
C GLN A 130 9.73 -20.38 3.59
N THR A 131 8.49 -20.15 3.97
CA THR A 131 7.99 -18.90 4.57
C THR A 131 8.59 -18.53 5.91
N HIS A 132 9.11 -19.51 6.65
CA HIS A 132 9.73 -19.35 7.97
C HIS A 132 11.25 -19.57 7.95
N ASP A 133 11.80 -20.03 6.83
CA ASP A 133 13.25 -20.20 6.69
C ASP A 133 13.93 -18.83 6.62
N GLY A 134 15.01 -18.66 7.37
CA GLY A 134 15.87 -17.49 7.29
C GLY A 134 15.57 -16.35 8.28
N VAL A 135 14.47 -16.37 9.03
CA VAL A 135 14.21 -15.33 10.06
C VAL A 135 15.22 -15.40 11.20
N SER A 136 15.50 -16.60 11.71
CA SER A 136 16.50 -16.80 12.78
C SER A 136 17.90 -16.37 12.32
N ASP A 137 18.28 -16.73 11.08
CA ASP A 137 19.55 -16.30 10.49
C ASP A 137 19.62 -14.79 10.26
N CYS A 138 18.50 -14.17 9.88
CA CYS A 138 18.40 -12.72 9.74
C CYS A 138 18.67 -12.02 11.08
N VAL A 139 18.03 -12.47 12.16
CA VAL A 139 18.23 -11.93 13.51
C VAL A 139 19.69 -12.09 13.95
N ARG A 140 20.28 -13.28 13.75
CA ARG A 140 21.69 -13.55 14.08
C ARG A 140 22.63 -12.62 13.31
N MET A 141 22.47 -12.54 12.00
CA MET A 141 23.33 -11.73 11.15
C MET A 141 23.14 -10.22 11.36
N LEU A 142 21.94 -9.80 11.78
CA LEU A 142 21.70 -8.43 12.20
C LEU A 142 22.46 -8.08 13.49
N GLY A 143 22.66 -9.05 14.39
CA GLY A 143 23.60 -8.93 15.51
C GLY A 143 25.04 -8.69 15.02
N GLU A 144 25.52 -9.53 14.11
CA GLU A 144 26.87 -9.45 13.54
C GLU A 144 27.12 -8.14 12.77
N ILE A 145 26.16 -7.69 11.95
CA ILE A 145 26.30 -6.46 11.16
C ILE A 145 26.35 -5.23 12.06
N LYS A 146 25.61 -5.25 13.18
CA LYS A 146 25.60 -4.16 14.16
C LYS A 146 26.92 -4.05 14.91
N GLU A 147 27.57 -5.17 15.20
CA GLU A 147 28.91 -5.18 15.79
C GLU A 147 29.96 -4.70 14.79
N LYS A 148 29.85 -5.11 13.53
CA LYS A 148 30.80 -4.76 12.46
C LYS A 148 30.65 -3.31 11.97
N PHE A 149 29.43 -2.78 11.94
CA PHE A 149 29.10 -1.45 11.45
C PHE A 149 28.30 -0.68 12.49
N PRO A 150 28.92 -0.26 13.61
CA PRO A 150 28.21 0.41 14.69
C PRO A 150 27.61 1.73 14.23
N ARG A 151 26.29 1.86 14.40
CA ARG A 151 25.53 3.09 14.15
C ARG A 151 25.20 3.82 15.44
N LEU A 152 24.87 5.11 15.31
CA LEU A 152 24.50 5.94 16.46
C LEU A 152 23.22 5.41 17.13
N GLY A 153 22.25 4.98 16.30
CA GLY A 153 20.94 4.53 16.74
C GLY A 153 20.12 5.64 17.39
N TRP A 154 18.84 5.37 17.61
CA TRP A 154 17.96 6.21 18.40
C TRP A 154 18.22 5.97 19.89
N VAL A 155 18.83 6.98 20.52
CA VAL A 155 18.93 7.07 21.98
C VAL A 155 17.75 7.91 22.46
N LYS A 156 16.88 7.32 23.29
CA LYS A 156 15.80 8.07 23.94
C LYS A 156 16.45 9.13 24.84
N ASP A 157 16.27 10.41 24.53
CA ASP A 157 16.75 11.48 25.40
C ASP A 157 16.00 11.36 26.73
N THR A 158 16.72 11.01 27.80
CA THR A 158 16.16 10.91 29.15
C THR A 158 16.17 12.26 29.87
N ARG A 159 16.48 13.36 29.18
CA ARG A 159 16.30 14.71 29.74
C ARG A 159 14.83 14.94 30.02
N SER A 160 14.49 15.04 31.31
CA SER A 160 13.21 15.57 31.75
C SER A 160 12.95 16.91 31.05
N LEU A 161 11.75 17.07 30.47
CA LEU A 161 11.26 18.30 29.84
C LEU A 161 11.25 19.54 30.76
N SER A 162 11.71 19.41 32.00
CA SER A 162 11.74 20.44 33.05
C SER A 162 12.83 21.49 32.89
N THR A 163 13.65 21.44 31.84
CA THR A 163 14.80 22.36 31.66
C THR A 163 14.80 23.11 30.32
N LEU A 164 13.65 23.24 29.66
CA LEU A 164 13.51 24.24 28.61
C LEU A 164 13.38 25.63 29.27
N PRO A 165 14.26 26.60 28.96
CA PRO A 165 14.08 27.96 29.45
C PRO A 165 12.76 28.52 28.90
N ALA A 166 11.89 28.96 29.81
CA ALA A 166 10.54 29.47 29.52
C ALA A 166 10.49 30.67 28.54
N ALA A 167 11.63 31.22 28.15
CA ALA A 167 11.76 32.35 27.24
C ALA A 167 11.62 31.99 25.75
N ALA A 168 11.72 30.72 25.35
CA ALA A 168 11.63 30.32 23.93
C ALA A 168 10.21 29.97 23.47
N SER A 169 9.20 30.07 24.35
CA SER A 169 7.81 29.71 24.03
C SER A 169 6.95 30.87 23.51
N GLY A 170 7.51 32.09 23.40
CA GLY A 170 6.80 33.28 22.96
C GLY A 170 6.65 33.44 21.45
N ASP A 171 7.67 33.08 20.66
CA ASP A 171 7.77 33.51 19.26
C ASP A 171 7.54 32.43 18.20
N LEU A 172 7.32 31.17 18.58
CA LEU A 172 7.03 30.09 17.61
C LEU A 172 5.54 29.92 17.28
N LYS A 173 4.65 30.70 17.91
CA LYS A 173 3.21 30.66 17.62
C LYS A 173 2.79 31.54 16.44
N SER A 174 3.64 32.44 15.95
CA SER A 174 3.30 33.37 14.86
C SER A 174 3.75 32.90 13.46
N MET A 175 4.56 31.84 13.34
CA MET A 175 5.00 31.31 12.03
C MET A 175 4.20 30.11 11.51
N PHE A 176 3.30 29.53 12.31
CA PHE A 176 2.40 28.44 11.90
C PHE A 176 0.95 28.91 11.84
N VAL A 177 0.70 29.99 11.11
CA VAL A 177 -0.63 30.36 10.62
C VAL A 177 -0.56 30.40 9.11
N SER A 178 -0.66 29.22 8.49
CA SER A 178 -1.41 28.93 7.25
C SER A 178 -1.02 27.53 6.79
N ASP A 179 -1.77 26.53 7.25
CA ASP A 179 -2.49 25.61 6.37
C ASP A 179 -3.25 24.57 7.21
N ARG A 180 -4.57 24.61 7.04
CA ARG A 180 -5.53 23.84 7.83
C ARG A 180 -5.56 22.39 7.37
N PHE A 181 -5.01 21.49 8.19
CA PHE A 181 -5.50 20.12 8.28
C PHE A 181 -6.22 19.94 9.61
N HIS A 182 -7.55 20.00 9.58
CA HIS A 182 -8.38 19.59 10.70
C HIS A 182 -8.59 18.08 10.68
N ILE A 183 -7.80 17.34 11.47
CA ILE A 183 -8.21 16.02 11.96
C ILE A 183 -8.71 16.22 13.40
N ARG A 184 -10.02 16.13 13.57
CA ARG A 184 -10.69 16.12 14.88
C ARG A 184 -10.94 14.67 15.28
N ASN A 185 -10.01 14.09 16.04
CA ASN A 185 -10.26 12.91 16.86
C ASN A 185 -10.34 13.34 18.34
N GLY A 186 -11.55 13.49 18.86
CA GLY A 186 -11.88 13.18 20.26
C GLY A 186 -12.95 12.08 20.17
N VAL A 187 -12.83 10.96 20.85
CA VAL A 187 -13.12 10.82 22.29
C VAL A 187 -12.33 9.61 22.84
N GLN A 188 -11.77 9.77 24.03
CA GLN A 188 -11.14 8.72 24.85
C GLN A 188 -12.21 7.74 25.38
N PRO A 189 -11.97 6.42 25.44
CA PRO A 189 -12.76 5.53 26.29
C PRO A 189 -12.18 5.52 27.70
N ALA A 190 -13.04 5.79 28.68
CA ALA A 190 -12.79 5.50 30.08
C ALA A 190 -12.87 3.98 30.31
N LEU A 191 -11.98 3.50 31.17
CA LEU A 191 -11.92 2.13 31.66
C LEU A 191 -13.11 1.85 32.60
N THR A 192 -13.89 0.82 32.32
CA THR A 192 -14.64 0.09 33.34
C THR A 192 -14.65 -1.41 33.00
N ASP A 193 -14.12 -2.18 33.96
CA ASP A 193 -14.18 -3.63 34.08
C ASP A 193 -15.61 -4.16 33.98
N SER A 194 -15.78 -5.21 33.16
CA SER A 194 -16.70 -6.32 33.46
C SER A 194 -16.49 -7.47 32.47
N SER A 195 -15.68 -8.44 32.92
CA SER A 195 -15.93 -9.89 32.90
C SER A 195 -16.73 -10.54 31.75
N LEU A 196 -16.05 -11.50 31.09
CA LEU A 196 -16.50 -12.87 30.78
C LEU A 196 -17.99 -13.07 30.46
N ASP A 197 -18.31 -13.36 29.19
CA ASP A 197 -18.86 -14.67 28.86
C ASP A 197 -18.82 -14.95 27.35
N GLY A 198 -18.50 -16.19 27.01
CA GLY A 198 -18.60 -16.67 25.64
C GLY A 198 -20.05 -16.94 25.28
N THR A 199 -20.49 -16.46 24.13
CA THR A 199 -21.63 -17.06 23.42
C THR A 199 -21.51 -16.79 21.93
N GLN A 200 -21.45 -17.87 21.17
CA GLN A 200 -21.81 -17.87 19.76
C GLN A 200 -23.25 -17.38 19.63
N GLN A 201 -23.49 -16.36 18.81
CA GLN A 201 -24.79 -16.13 18.19
C GLN A 201 -24.63 -15.21 16.98
N SER A 202 -24.90 -15.76 15.80
CA SER A 202 -25.56 -15.00 14.72
C SER A 202 -26.82 -14.36 15.31
N PRO A 203 -27.21 -13.16 14.89
CA PRO A 203 -28.32 -13.14 13.93
C PRO A 203 -28.28 -12.00 12.91
N GLU A 204 -28.91 -12.29 11.78
CA GLU A 204 -29.69 -11.38 10.95
C GLU A 204 -30.05 -10.06 11.66
N ALA A 205 -29.38 -8.97 11.28
CA ALA A 205 -29.84 -7.62 11.55
C ALA A 205 -30.19 -7.01 10.20
N GLU A 206 -31.49 -6.85 9.94
CA GLU A 206 -32.07 -6.10 8.83
C GLU A 206 -31.23 -4.85 8.55
N ALA A 207 -30.55 -4.84 7.39
CA ALA A 207 -29.65 -3.78 7.01
C ALA A 207 -30.47 -2.53 6.71
N ARG A 208 -30.68 -1.68 7.73
CA ARG A 208 -31.33 -0.39 7.53
C ARG A 208 -30.55 0.39 6.47
N PRO A 209 -31.21 0.85 5.40
CA PRO A 209 -30.55 1.61 4.34
C PRO A 209 -29.84 2.84 4.90
N THR A 210 -28.60 3.04 4.45
CA THR A 210 -27.81 4.20 4.86
C THR A 210 -28.41 5.45 4.21
N GLN A 211 -28.76 6.43 5.03
CA GLN A 211 -29.21 7.74 4.56
C GLN A 211 -28.01 8.49 3.98
N VAL A 212 -28.12 8.90 2.70
CA VAL A 212 -27.05 9.63 2.01
C VAL A 212 -27.53 11.04 1.67
N THR A 213 -26.70 12.04 2.00
CA THR A 213 -27.01 13.43 1.65
C THR A 213 -26.59 13.74 0.20
N PRO A 214 -27.32 14.59 -0.54
CA PRO A 214 -26.94 15.00 -1.91
C PRO A 214 -25.52 15.61 -1.99
N LYS A 215 -25.07 16.24 -0.89
CA LYS A 215 -23.73 16.82 -0.80
C LYS A 215 -22.61 15.77 -0.82
N GLU A 216 -22.82 14.63 -0.17
CA GLU A 216 -21.87 13.51 -0.18
C GLU A 216 -21.84 12.79 -1.54
N LEU A 217 -22.98 12.81 -2.24
CA LEU A 217 -23.12 12.20 -3.56
C LEU A 217 -22.42 13.02 -4.65
N ASN A 218 -22.36 14.35 -4.49
CA ASN A 218 -21.69 15.28 -5.41
C ASN A 218 -20.19 15.43 -5.16
N GLU A 219 -19.65 14.82 -4.10
CA GLU A 219 -18.21 14.86 -3.85
C GLU A 219 -17.46 14.16 -5.01
N ALA A 220 -16.51 14.89 -5.57
CA ALA A 220 -15.70 14.46 -6.70
C ALA A 220 -14.56 13.55 -6.23
N LEU A 221 -14.30 12.49 -6.97
CA LEU A 221 -13.18 11.58 -6.77
C LEU A 221 -12.44 11.39 -8.11
N LEU A 222 -11.13 11.58 -8.07
CA LEU A 222 -10.26 11.46 -9.24
C LEU A 222 -9.73 10.02 -9.31
N VAL A 223 -9.82 9.40 -10.47
CA VAL A 223 -9.27 8.07 -10.73
C VAL A 223 -8.33 8.09 -11.92
N ASN A 224 -7.37 7.19 -11.90
CA ASN A 224 -6.49 6.90 -13.01
C ASN A 224 -7.03 5.68 -13.77
N TYR A 225 -6.95 5.73 -15.09
CA TYR A 225 -7.29 4.60 -15.93
C TYR A 225 -6.39 4.51 -17.15
N THR A 226 -6.29 3.30 -17.71
CA THR A 226 -5.65 3.04 -19.00
C THR A 226 -6.69 2.56 -20.00
N ALA A 227 -6.45 2.81 -21.29
CA ALA A 227 -7.29 2.29 -22.36
C ALA A 227 -6.48 2.07 -23.64
N HIS A 228 -6.96 1.20 -24.52
CA HIS A 228 -6.37 0.98 -25.83
C HIS A 228 -7.17 1.76 -26.87
N ALA A 229 -6.52 2.72 -27.52
CA ALA A 229 -7.05 3.47 -28.65
C ALA A 229 -6.59 2.84 -29.98
N PHE A 230 -7.50 2.76 -30.95
CA PHE A 230 -7.21 2.23 -32.29
C PHE A 230 -7.26 3.32 -33.36
N GLU A 231 -6.17 3.42 -34.12
CA GLU A 231 -6.03 4.31 -35.28
C GLU A 231 -5.58 3.50 -36.49
N GLY A 232 -6.45 3.34 -37.50
CA GLY A 232 -6.07 2.69 -38.77
C GLY A 232 -5.48 1.27 -38.66
N GLY A 233 -5.78 0.53 -37.58
CA GLY A 233 -5.20 -0.79 -37.29
C GLY A 233 -4.00 -0.78 -36.33
N ASN A 234 -3.47 0.39 -35.99
CA ASN A 234 -2.48 0.55 -34.91
C ASN A 234 -3.17 0.66 -33.55
N LEU A 235 -2.53 0.07 -32.54
CA LEU A 235 -2.95 0.14 -31.14
C LEU A 235 -2.03 1.09 -30.39
N GLN A 236 -2.61 2.08 -29.73
CA GLN A 236 -1.91 2.96 -28.80
C GLN A 236 -2.54 2.85 -27.42
N GLU A 237 -1.71 2.67 -26.40
CA GLU A 237 -2.15 2.71 -25.02
C GLU A 237 -2.20 4.17 -24.55
N ILE A 238 -3.34 4.57 -23.98
CA ILE A 238 -3.55 5.89 -23.38
C ILE A 238 -3.71 5.72 -21.88
N SER A 239 -3.10 6.63 -21.12
CA SER A 239 -3.26 6.74 -19.67
C SER A 239 -3.82 8.12 -19.37
N ALA A 240 -4.94 8.18 -18.66
CA ALA A 240 -5.63 9.43 -18.37
C ALA A 240 -6.30 9.40 -16.99
N THR A 241 -6.72 10.57 -16.53
CA THR A 241 -7.46 10.73 -15.28
C THR A 241 -8.92 11.06 -15.57
N TYR A 242 -9.84 10.45 -14.82
CA TYR A 242 -11.27 10.76 -14.90
C TYR A 242 -11.80 11.18 -13.53
N THR A 243 -12.67 12.18 -13.51
CA THR A 243 -13.31 12.64 -12.27
C THR A 243 -14.72 12.06 -12.19
N PHE A 244 -14.91 11.11 -11.27
CA PHE A 244 -16.23 10.63 -10.90
C PHE A 244 -16.85 11.51 -9.84
N SER A 245 -18.19 11.53 -9.74
CA SER A 245 -18.88 11.83 -8.49
C SER A 245 -19.23 10.51 -7.79
N TRP A 246 -19.37 10.54 -6.46
CA TRP A 246 -19.92 9.38 -5.74
C TRP A 246 -21.29 8.95 -6.28
N GLY A 247 -22.10 9.90 -6.74
CA GLY A 247 -23.37 9.63 -7.42
C GLY A 247 -23.22 8.82 -8.68
N ASN A 248 -22.25 9.16 -9.53
CA ASN A 248 -22.00 8.42 -10.75
C ASN A 248 -21.62 6.96 -10.42
N ILE A 249 -20.75 6.74 -9.42
CA ILE A 249 -20.36 5.38 -9.00
C ILE A 249 -21.56 4.62 -8.45
N VAL A 250 -22.30 5.21 -7.53
CA VAL A 250 -23.48 4.60 -6.93
C VAL A 250 -24.51 4.24 -7.99
N GLN A 251 -24.84 5.16 -8.91
CA GLN A 251 -25.78 4.92 -10.00
C GLN A 251 -25.30 3.79 -10.93
N THR A 252 -24.01 3.79 -11.26
CA THR A 252 -23.36 2.75 -12.06
C THR A 252 -23.53 1.37 -11.43
N LEU A 253 -23.37 1.29 -10.11
CA LEU A 253 -23.50 0.04 -9.36
C LEU A 253 -24.96 -0.35 -9.05
N GLN A 254 -25.87 0.61 -8.92
CA GLN A 254 -27.32 0.36 -8.79
C GLN A 254 -27.91 -0.23 -10.07
N ALA A 255 -27.30 0.05 -11.22
CA ALA A 255 -27.69 -0.56 -12.50
C ALA A 255 -27.33 -2.06 -12.59
N LEU A 256 -26.46 -2.58 -11.71
CA LEU A 256 -26.13 -4.00 -11.66
C LEU A 256 -27.23 -4.81 -10.96
N PRO A 257 -27.48 -6.06 -11.40
CA PRO A 257 -28.36 -6.97 -10.67
C PRO A 257 -27.81 -7.21 -9.26
N GLN A 258 -28.66 -7.06 -8.25
CA GLN A 258 -28.28 -7.19 -6.84
C GLN A 258 -28.62 -8.60 -6.32
N PRO A 259 -27.74 -9.26 -5.57
CA PRO A 259 -26.35 -8.88 -5.29
C PRO A 259 -25.41 -9.16 -6.48
N PHE A 260 -24.32 -8.41 -6.59
CA PHE A 260 -23.34 -8.54 -7.67
C PHE A 260 -21.97 -9.01 -7.18
N THR A 261 -21.14 -9.55 -8.08
CA THR A 261 -19.76 -9.98 -7.77
C THR A 261 -18.76 -8.84 -7.88
N SER A 262 -17.59 -8.97 -7.23
CA SER A 262 -16.46 -8.03 -7.41
C SER A 262 -16.06 -7.84 -8.89
N ASN A 263 -16.15 -8.88 -9.71
CA ASN A 263 -15.82 -8.79 -11.13
C ASN A 263 -16.87 -7.95 -11.89
N MET A 264 -18.15 -8.08 -11.55
CA MET A 264 -19.21 -7.28 -12.17
C MET A 264 -19.06 -5.80 -11.80
N MET A 265 -18.73 -5.51 -10.54
CA MET A 265 -18.41 -4.15 -10.07
C MET A 265 -17.28 -3.52 -10.89
N LEU A 266 -16.16 -4.24 -11.03
CA LEU A 266 -15.00 -3.77 -11.77
C LEU A 266 -15.32 -3.54 -13.25
N THR A 267 -15.98 -4.51 -13.91
CA THR A 267 -16.37 -4.40 -15.32
C THR A 267 -17.28 -3.19 -15.54
N GLN A 268 -18.24 -2.97 -14.65
CA GLN A 268 -19.19 -1.86 -14.78
C GLN A 268 -18.51 -0.49 -14.60
N ILE A 269 -17.56 -0.37 -13.67
CA ILE A 269 -16.75 0.84 -13.49
C ILE A 269 -15.83 1.07 -14.70
N ASN A 270 -15.27 0.00 -15.27
CA ASN A 270 -14.46 0.08 -16.49
C ASN A 270 -15.30 0.51 -17.71
N ASP A 271 -16.52 0.01 -17.81
CA ASP A 271 -17.43 0.37 -18.89
C ASP A 271 -17.87 1.83 -18.83
N SER A 272 -18.05 2.39 -17.63
CA SER A 272 -18.38 3.81 -17.47
C SER A 272 -17.24 4.77 -17.85
N LEU A 273 -16.01 4.26 -17.98
CA LEU A 273 -14.85 5.03 -18.44
C LEU A 273 -14.73 5.09 -19.98
N LYS A 274 -15.46 4.28 -20.74
CA LYS A 274 -15.30 4.17 -22.20
C LYS A 274 -15.54 5.49 -22.94
N ASP A 275 -16.60 6.21 -22.58
CA ASP A 275 -16.97 7.48 -23.23
C ASP A 275 -15.93 8.56 -22.92
N ALA A 276 -15.46 8.61 -21.68
CA ALA A 276 -14.39 9.52 -21.27
C ALA A 276 -13.06 9.18 -21.95
N ALA A 277 -12.74 7.90 -22.07
CA ALA A 277 -11.55 7.41 -22.75
C ALA A 277 -11.55 7.75 -24.24
N MET A 278 -12.70 7.65 -24.90
CA MET A 278 -12.86 8.08 -26.29
C MET A 278 -12.63 9.59 -26.44
N ALA A 279 -13.20 10.40 -25.54
CA ALA A 279 -13.02 11.85 -25.57
C ALA A 279 -11.56 12.27 -25.37
N GLU A 280 -10.82 11.60 -24.48
CA GLU A 280 -9.38 11.83 -24.28
C GLU A 280 -8.56 11.33 -25.48
N ALA A 281 -8.91 10.18 -26.05
CA ALA A 281 -8.24 9.64 -27.22
C ALA A 281 -8.31 10.60 -28.42
N LEU A 282 -9.49 11.18 -28.68
CA LEU A 282 -9.69 12.13 -29.78
C LEU A 282 -8.89 13.44 -29.62
N LYS A 283 -8.51 13.81 -28.39
CA LYS A 283 -7.60 14.95 -28.16
C LYS A 283 -6.16 14.66 -28.57
N ILE A 284 -5.75 13.38 -28.49
CA ILE A 284 -4.40 12.94 -28.85
C ILE A 284 -4.28 12.81 -30.37
N SER A 285 -5.24 12.13 -31.00
CA SER A 285 -5.30 11.96 -32.46
C SER A 285 -6.76 11.96 -32.94
N PRO A 286 -7.11 12.79 -33.94
CA PRO A 286 -8.48 12.85 -34.47
C PRO A 286 -8.87 11.62 -35.29
N ASN A 287 -7.93 10.75 -35.64
CA ASN A 287 -8.15 9.55 -36.45
C ASN A 287 -8.50 8.30 -35.63
N ILE A 288 -8.54 8.41 -34.30
CA ILE A 288 -8.91 7.30 -33.44
C ILE A 288 -10.41 7.02 -33.59
N HIS A 289 -10.75 5.79 -33.93
CA HIS A 289 -12.13 5.38 -34.24
C HIS A 289 -12.72 4.42 -33.21
N ALA A 290 -11.89 3.80 -32.36
CA ALA A 290 -12.35 2.88 -31.33
C ALA A 290 -11.45 2.95 -30.09
N VAL A 291 -12.06 2.80 -28.91
CA VAL A 291 -11.36 2.61 -27.64
C VAL A 291 -11.86 1.32 -26.98
N SER A 292 -10.94 0.51 -26.47
CA SER A 292 -11.24 -0.75 -25.79
C SER A 292 -10.37 -0.93 -24.54
N ARG A 293 -10.67 -1.96 -23.74
CA ARG A 293 -9.88 -2.32 -22.56
C ARG A 293 -9.65 -1.15 -21.61
N CYS A 294 -10.69 -0.36 -21.35
CA CYS A 294 -10.64 0.64 -20.29
C CYS A 294 -10.46 -0.09 -18.95
N GLN A 295 -9.40 0.24 -18.23
CA GLN A 295 -9.04 -0.37 -16.97
C GLN A 295 -8.76 0.73 -15.96
N ILE A 296 -9.62 0.84 -14.96
CA ILE A 296 -9.32 1.63 -13.77
C ILE A 296 -8.09 1.06 -13.07
N SER A 297 -7.27 1.93 -12.50
CA SER A 297 -6.18 1.54 -11.62
C SER A 297 -6.69 0.62 -10.50
N SER A 298 -5.98 -0.49 -10.27
CA SER A 298 -6.30 -1.43 -9.19
C SER A 298 -6.34 -0.73 -7.83
N ILE A 299 -5.48 0.27 -7.60
CA ILE A 299 -5.44 1.05 -6.35
C ILE A 299 -6.73 1.85 -6.18
N ASP A 300 -7.12 2.59 -7.23
CA ASP A 300 -8.29 3.48 -7.20
C ASP A 300 -9.56 2.65 -7.03
N TYR A 301 -9.64 1.48 -7.69
CA TYR A 301 -10.71 0.52 -7.50
C TYR A 301 -10.79 -0.02 -6.06
N GLN A 302 -9.68 -0.49 -5.48
CA GLN A 302 -9.67 -0.97 -4.10
C GLN A 302 -9.99 0.14 -3.10
N TRP A 303 -9.52 1.36 -3.35
CA TRP A 303 -9.84 2.53 -2.53
C TRP A 303 -11.33 2.88 -2.61
N ILE A 304 -11.93 2.92 -3.81
CA ILE A 304 -13.37 3.14 -4.00
C ILE A 304 -14.16 2.07 -3.24
N LYS A 305 -13.81 0.79 -3.41
CA LYS A 305 -14.45 -0.32 -2.71
C LYS A 305 -14.37 -0.16 -1.19
N SER A 306 -13.19 0.18 -0.66
CA SER A 306 -12.98 0.42 0.77
C SER A 306 -13.81 1.59 1.31
N GLN A 307 -13.90 2.71 0.56
CA GLN A 307 -14.72 3.85 0.94
C GLN A 307 -16.21 3.50 0.94
N LEU A 308 -16.70 2.76 -0.05
CA LEU A 308 -18.10 2.33 -0.11
C LEU A 308 -18.47 1.43 1.08
N VAL A 309 -17.57 0.53 1.48
CA VAL A 309 -17.75 -0.32 2.68
C VAL A 309 -17.70 0.53 3.96
N LYS A 310 -16.73 1.44 4.08
CA LYS A 310 -16.56 2.32 5.25
C LYS A 310 -17.75 3.25 5.44
N LYS A 311 -18.29 3.82 4.35
CA LYS A 311 -19.50 4.65 4.34
C LYS A 311 -20.79 3.81 4.54
N ARG A 312 -20.68 2.48 4.64
CA ARG A 312 -21.81 1.54 4.72
C ARG A 312 -22.79 1.67 3.56
N TRP A 313 -22.29 1.99 2.37
CA TRP A 313 -23.09 2.02 1.14
C TRP A 313 -23.06 0.68 0.42
N LEU A 314 -22.03 -0.12 0.67
CA LEU A 314 -21.80 -1.45 0.10
C LEU A 314 -21.66 -2.49 1.21
N PHE A 315 -22.46 -3.54 1.15
CA PHE A 315 -22.45 -4.65 2.12
C PHE A 315 -22.04 -5.95 1.44
N SER A 316 -21.33 -6.80 2.18
CA SER A 316 -21.07 -8.17 1.74
C SER A 316 -22.26 -9.05 2.11
N VAL A 317 -22.85 -9.70 1.11
CA VAL A 317 -23.93 -10.68 1.30
C VAL A 317 -23.28 -12.06 1.33
N LYS A 318 -23.40 -12.75 2.47
CA LYS A 318 -22.96 -14.15 2.58
C LYS A 318 -24.16 -15.04 2.28
N GLU A 319 -24.11 -15.73 1.16
CA GLU A 319 -25.09 -16.77 0.85
C GLU A 319 -24.62 -18.07 1.52
N GLU A 320 -25.48 -18.74 2.31
CA GLU A 320 -25.13 -19.91 3.14
C GLU A 320 -24.43 -21.06 2.39
N ARG A 321 -24.49 -21.08 1.05
CA ARG A 321 -23.94 -22.15 0.20
C ARG A 321 -22.86 -21.69 -0.79
N SER A 322 -22.46 -20.41 -0.77
CA SER A 322 -21.54 -19.86 -1.78
C SER A 322 -20.25 -19.32 -1.16
N ILE A 323 -19.10 -19.73 -1.72
CA ILE A 323 -17.77 -19.20 -1.39
C ILE A 323 -17.53 -17.82 -2.06
N ARG A 324 -18.45 -17.39 -2.94
CA ARG A 324 -18.29 -16.16 -3.72
C ARG A 324 -18.63 -14.94 -2.87
N GLU A 325 -17.73 -13.96 -2.85
CA GLU A 325 -18.00 -12.63 -2.29
C GLU A 325 -19.06 -11.92 -3.14
N LEU A 326 -20.26 -11.81 -2.60
CA LEU A 326 -21.35 -11.03 -3.17
C LEU A 326 -21.46 -9.69 -2.45
N TRP A 327 -21.81 -8.67 -3.22
CA TRP A 327 -21.92 -7.30 -2.76
C TRP A 327 -23.29 -6.74 -3.10
N GLN A 328 -23.82 -5.90 -2.21
CA GLN A 328 -25.10 -5.23 -2.41
C GLN A 328 -25.02 -3.78 -1.99
N ILE A 329 -25.60 -2.90 -2.80
CA ILE A 329 -25.79 -1.49 -2.44
C ILE A 329 -27.01 -1.33 -1.56
N ASN A 330 -26.85 -0.57 -0.47
CA ASN A 330 -27.94 -0.29 0.47
C ASN A 330 -27.93 1.17 0.90
N ILE A 331 -28.46 2.03 0.04
CA ILE A 331 -28.59 3.48 0.28
C ILE A 331 -30.02 3.96 0.06
N ILE A 332 -30.43 5.01 0.78
CA ILE A 332 -31.59 5.84 0.47
C ILE A 332 -31.10 7.28 0.27
N VAL A 333 -31.43 7.86 -0.88
CA VAL A 333 -31.14 9.26 -1.19
C VAL A 333 -32.30 10.11 -0.68
N HIS A 334 -32.00 11.09 0.18
CA HIS A 334 -32.98 12.08 0.61
C HIS A 334 -33.13 13.15 -0.49
N ALA A 335 -34.37 13.45 -0.88
CA ALA A 335 -34.69 14.55 -1.80
C ALA A 335 -34.41 15.91 -1.16
#